data_AF-A0A2N0B8L4-F1
#
_entry.id   AF-A0A2N0B8L4-F1
#
_cell.length_a   1.000
_cell.length_b   1.000
_cell.length_c   1.000
_cell.angle_alpha   90.00
_cell.angle_beta   90.00
_cell.angle_gamma   90.00
#
_symmetry.space_group_name_H-M   'P 1'
#
loop_
_entity.id
_entity.type
_entity.pdbx_description
1 polymer ?
#
loop_
_entity_poly.entity_id
_entity_poly.type
_entity_poly.pdbx_seq_one_letter_code
_entity_poly.pdbx_strand_id
1 'polypeptide(L)' 'MRAIRFSPPFSNGQAADNVIGEPNLTKPNTTSIVSDSRIVSTFSVTATPCGLWVADSTSNRMLFFP' A
#
# COMPACT_ATOMS: atom_id res chain seq x y z
N MET A 1 -0.23 -3.43 -7.31
CA MET A 1 -1.44 -3.20 -6.47
C MET A 1 -1.02 -2.26 -5.35
N ARG A 2 -1.96 -1.53 -4.73
CA ARG A 2 -1.61 -0.50 -3.75
C ARG A 2 -2.57 -0.42 -2.59
N ALA A 3 -2.05 0.02 -1.45
CA ALA A 3 -2.84 0.66 -0.42
C ALA A 3 -2.68 2.19 -0.54
N ILE A 4 -3.72 2.94 -0.23
CA ILE A 4 -3.70 4.41 -0.25
C ILE A 4 -4.14 4.95 1.10
N ARG A 5 -3.56 6.08 1.49
CA ARG A 5 -3.90 6.78 2.72
C ARG A 5 -4.62 8.08 2.41
N PHE A 6 -5.58 8.40 3.27
CA PHE A 6 -6.23 9.69 3.33
C PHE A 6 -6.03 10.27 4.73
N SER A 7 -5.79 11.57 4.83
CA SER A 7 -5.72 12.28 6.11
C SER A 7 -7.06 12.93 6.42
N PRO A 8 -7.49 12.91 7.70
CA PRO A 8 -8.66 13.66 8.11
C PRO A 8 -8.41 15.18 8.03
N PRO A 9 -9.46 16.00 7.90
CA PRO A 9 -10.87 15.62 7.84
C PRO A 9 -11.25 14.99 6.49
N PHE A 10 -12.07 13.93 6.54
CA PHE A 10 -12.43 13.21 5.33
C PHE A 10 -13.56 13.91 4.55
N SER A 11 -13.42 13.93 3.23
CA SER A 11 -14.47 14.38 2.31
C SER A 11 -14.58 13.45 1.10
N ASN A 12 -15.76 13.46 0.48
CA ASN A 12 -16.02 12.65 -0.70
C ASN A 12 -15.18 13.17 -1.88
N GLY A 13 -14.48 12.27 -2.57
CA GLY A 13 -13.67 12.61 -3.74
C GLY A 13 -12.33 13.29 -3.42
N GLN A 14 -11.92 13.39 -2.15
CA GLN A 14 -10.58 13.87 -1.81
C GLN A 14 -9.49 12.99 -2.45
N ALA A 15 -8.35 13.59 -2.76
CA ALA A 15 -7.18 12.83 -3.20
C ALA A 15 -6.55 12.08 -2.01
N ALA A 16 -6.00 10.90 -2.27
CA ALA A 16 -5.11 10.26 -1.34
C ALA A 16 -3.84 11.11 -1.17
N ASP A 17 -3.26 11.09 0.02
CA ASP A 17 -2.02 11.81 0.33
C ASP A 17 -0.79 10.91 0.30
N ASN A 18 -0.99 9.59 0.34
CA ASN A 18 0.09 8.63 0.29
C ASN A 18 -0.32 7.35 -0.44
N VAL A 19 0.68 6.67 -0.97
CA VAL A 19 0.55 5.36 -1.61
C VAL A 19 1.60 4.42 -1.05
N ILE A 20 1.18 3.18 -0.83
CA ILE A 20 2.04 2.10 -0.33
C ILE A 20 2.00 0.97 -1.35
N GLY A 21 3.16 0.41 -1.66
CA GLY A 21 3.30 -0.66 -2.64
C GLY A 21 3.55 -0.20 -4.08
N GLU A 22 3.57 1.12 -4.33
CA GLU A 22 3.78 1.72 -5.66
C GLU A 22 4.62 3.00 -5.55
N PRO A 23 5.31 3.44 -6.62
CA PRO A 23 6.20 4.60 -6.59
C PRO A 23 5.49 5.93 -6.33
N ASN A 24 4.25 6.08 -6.82
CA ASN A 24 3.41 7.26 -6.62
C ASN A 24 1.95 6.96 -7.04
N LEU A 25 1.06 7.94 -6.86
CA LEU A 25 -0.38 7.79 -7.11
C LEU A 25 -0.74 7.69 -8.60
N THR A 26 0.14 8.14 -9.51
CA THR A 26 -0.16 8.26 -10.95
C THR A 26 0.56 7.24 -11.82
N LYS A 27 1.63 6.62 -11.35
CA LYS A 27 2.44 5.64 -12.08
C LYS A 27 2.47 4.30 -11.34
N PRO A 28 1.89 3.23 -11.92
CA PRO A 28 2.06 1.88 -11.38
C PRO A 28 3.47 1.36 -11.64
N ASN A 29 3.96 0.49 -10.76
CA ASN A 29 5.13 -0.33 -10.97
C ASN A 29 4.79 -1.45 -11.94
N THR A 30 5.34 -1.35 -13.15
CA THR A 30 5.09 -2.31 -14.24
C THR A 30 6.00 -3.53 -14.18
N THR A 31 6.99 -3.55 -13.29
CA THR A 31 7.91 -4.69 -13.16
C THR A 31 7.30 -5.76 -12.27
N SER A 32 7.41 -7.04 -12.65
CA SER A 32 6.92 -8.16 -11.83
C SER A 32 7.88 -8.58 -10.71
N ILE A 33 8.87 -7.74 -10.38
CA ILE A 33 9.90 -8.05 -9.40
C ILE A 33 9.33 -7.88 -7.99
N VAL A 34 9.49 -8.90 -7.15
CA VAL A 34 9.09 -8.87 -5.75
C VAL A 34 10.11 -8.03 -4.96
N SER A 35 9.66 -7.00 -4.24
CA SER A 35 10.50 -6.14 -3.39
C SER A 35 9.81 -5.82 -2.06
N ASP A 36 10.57 -5.31 -1.09
CA ASP A 36 10.08 -4.80 0.20
C ASP A 36 9.04 -3.66 0.07
N SER A 37 9.12 -2.91 -1.02
CA SER A 37 8.37 -1.70 -1.30
C SER A 37 7.20 -1.89 -2.27
N ARG A 38 7.02 -3.09 -2.81
CA ARG A 38 6.00 -3.40 -3.83
C ARG A 38 4.95 -4.36 -3.28
N ILE A 39 3.68 -4.10 -3.59
CA ILE A 39 2.57 -5.02 -3.27
C ILE A 39 1.98 -5.57 -4.58
N VAL A 40 1.88 -6.90 -4.69
CA VAL A 40 1.31 -7.57 -5.86
C VAL A 40 -0.20 -7.77 -5.69
N SER A 41 -0.66 -8.05 -4.47
CA SER A 41 -2.09 -8.15 -4.12
C SER A 41 -2.33 -7.62 -2.70
N THR A 42 -3.34 -6.76 -2.49
CA THR A 42 -3.64 -6.22 -1.16
C THR A 42 -4.90 -6.88 -0.60
N PHE A 43 -4.76 -8.01 0.08
CA PHE A 43 -5.94 -8.73 0.62
C PHE A 43 -6.43 -8.14 1.94
N SER A 44 -5.50 -7.74 2.81
CA SER A 44 -5.80 -7.16 4.12
C SER A 44 -4.68 -6.22 4.54
N VAL A 45 -5.05 -5.21 5.33
CA VAL A 45 -4.13 -4.26 5.95
C VAL A 45 -4.48 -4.12 7.43
N THR A 46 -3.47 -4.02 8.29
CA THR A 46 -3.68 -3.68 9.71
C THR A 46 -2.68 -2.63 10.17
N ALA A 47 -3.20 -1.58 10.79
CA ALA A 47 -2.41 -0.49 11.34
C ALA A 47 -2.05 -0.77 12.79
N THR A 48 -0.80 -0.52 13.13
CA THR A 48 -0.25 -0.65 14.48
C THR A 48 0.43 0.67 14.87
N PRO A 49 0.74 0.91 16.15
CA PRO A 49 1.51 2.08 16.56
C PRO A 49 2.89 2.19 15.88
N CYS A 50 3.45 1.08 15.41
CA CYS A 50 4.78 1.03 14.80
C CYS A 50 4.76 1.15 13.27
N GLY A 51 3.58 1.09 12.63
CA GLY A 51 3.46 1.05 11.17
C GLY A 51 2.31 0.17 10.67
N LEU A 52 2.32 -0.10 9.37
CA LEU A 52 1.29 -0.84 8.66
C LEU A 52 1.79 -2.23 8.22
N TRP A 53 1.01 -3.26 8.53
CA TRP A 53 1.20 -4.59 7.95
C TRP A 53 0.25 -4.79 6.78
N VAL A 54 0.79 -5.35 5.69
CA VAL A 54 0.04 -5.63 4.46
C VAL A 54 0.21 -7.08 4.06
N ALA A 55 -0.91 -7.78 3.86
CA ALA A 55 -0.94 -9.14 3.33
C ALA A 55 -0.81 -9.13 1.79
N ASP A 56 0.38 -9.47 1.29
CA ASP A 56 0.71 -9.61 -0.14
C ASP A 56 0.48 -11.06 -0.61
N SER A 57 -0.80 -11.44 -0.68
CA SER A 57 -1.23 -12.85 -0.75
C SER A 57 -0.74 -13.60 -1.99
N THR A 58 -0.71 -12.96 -3.16
CA THR A 58 -0.19 -13.58 -4.39
C THR A 58 1.31 -13.86 -4.31
N SER A 59 2.03 -13.08 -3.50
CA SER A 59 3.45 -13.27 -3.23
C SER A 59 3.71 -14.13 -1.98
N ASN A 60 2.67 -14.71 -1.37
CA ASN A 60 2.72 -15.53 -0.15
C ASN A 60 3.54 -14.90 0.99
N ARG A 61 3.37 -13.59 1.22
CA ARG A 61 4.15 -12.85 2.22
C ARG A 61 3.37 -11.77 2.92
N MET A 62 3.93 -11.31 4.05
CA MET A 62 3.52 -10.11 4.76
C MET A 62 4.60 -9.05 4.60
N LEU A 63 4.20 -7.80 4.36
CA LEU A 63 5.10 -6.65 4.31
C LEU A 63 4.78 -5.71 5.45
N PHE A 64 5.83 -5.15 6.05
CA PHE A 64 5.74 -4.12 7.06
C PHE A 64 6.24 -2.80 6.49
N PHE A 65 5.43 -1.76 6.65
CA PHE A 65 5.77 -0.39 6.30
C PHE A 65 5.80 0.44 7.59
N PRO A 66 6.98 0.91 8.04
CA PRO A 66 7.09 1.73 9.24
C PRO A 66 6.41 3.09 9.08
#